data_AF-A0A7K9HP17-F1
#
_entry.id   AF-A0A7K9HP17-F1
#
_cell.length_a   1.000
_cell.length_b   1.000
_cell.length_c   1.000
_cell.angle_alpha   90.00
_cell.angle_beta   90.00
_cell.angle_gamma   90.00
#
_symmetry.space_group_name_H-M   'P 1'
#
loop_
_entity.id
_entity.type
_entity.pdbx_description
1 polymer ?
#
loop_
_entity_poly.entity_id
_entity_poly.type
_entity_poly.pdbx_seq_one_letter_code
_entity_poly.pdbx_strand_id
1 'polypeptide(L)'
;MTLKSGRSASAGSMRTALSDLYLEHLLQNRAKPEAVPQSQNTLTEDIYTNGSATLGSPSQSNGRELRKIRLIQFEKVTEEPMGITLKLNDKQSCMVARIFHGGMIHRQGSLHVGDEIIEINGQSVSNHSVDQLQKMLKETKGMVSIKVIPNQQSRLPALQMFMRAQFDYDPKKDNLIPCKEAGLKFQTGDVIQIINKDDSNWWQGRVEGSCIESAGLIPSPELQEWRVASVTQSSQSESPSCSPFGKKKKCKDKYLAKHSSIFDQLDVVSYEEVVRLPAFKRKTLVLIGASGVGRSHIKNALLSSNPDKFMYPPPYTTRPQKKNEVDGKDYYFVSTEEMTRDISANEFLEFGSYQGNMFGTKFETVQKIHQQDKVAILDIEPQTLKIVRTAELSPFIVFIAPTDKAEQTEALQQLRKDSESIRSRYAHYFDLSLVNNGVEESLQLLQEAFEQACSSPQWVPISWVY
;
A
#
# COMPACT_ATOMS: atom_id res chain seq x y z
N MET A 1 16.52 44.59 15.23
CA MET A 1 16.25 44.15 16.62
C MET A 1 15.69 42.75 16.57
N THR A 2 16.41 41.82 17.20
CA THR A 2 16.11 40.39 17.32
C THR A 2 15.03 40.19 18.37
N LEU A 3 13.96 39.46 18.07
CA LEU A 3 13.14 38.82 19.10
C LEU A 3 12.83 37.38 18.70
N LYS A 4 13.31 36.47 19.53
CA LYS A 4 13.10 35.03 19.51
C LYS A 4 12.03 34.66 20.54
N SER A 5 11.24 33.65 20.17
CA SER A 5 10.63 32.61 21.02
C SER A 5 9.38 32.95 21.86
N GLY A 6 8.28 32.28 21.50
CA GLY A 6 7.25 31.79 22.41
C GLY A 6 6.75 30.43 21.91
N ARG A 7 7.00 29.37 22.69
CA ARG A 7 6.57 27.98 22.44
C ARG A 7 5.04 27.84 22.52
N SER A 8 4.45 27.01 21.66
CA SER A 8 3.18 26.31 21.92
C SER A 8 3.26 24.88 21.38
N ALA A 9 2.41 24.02 21.94
CA ALA A 9 2.65 22.61 22.23
C ALA A 9 2.72 21.65 21.02
N SER A 10 3.52 20.59 21.16
CA SER A 10 3.49 19.40 20.33
C SER A 10 2.22 18.60 20.60
N ALA A 11 1.27 18.62 19.68
CA ALA A 11 0.23 17.61 19.61
C ALA A 11 0.80 16.39 18.86
N GLY A 12 1.20 15.36 19.60
CA GLY A 12 1.47 14.04 19.03
C GLY A 12 0.15 13.39 18.62
N SER A 13 0.08 12.85 17.40
CA SER A 13 -1.07 12.06 16.97
C SER A 13 -1.08 10.72 17.72
N MET A 14 -2.04 10.60 18.64
CA MET A 14 -2.31 9.44 19.48
C MET A 14 -3.06 8.37 18.68
N ARG A 15 -2.56 7.12 18.69
CA ARG A 15 -3.41 5.95 18.45
C ARG A 15 -4.46 5.89 19.56
N THR A 16 -5.74 6.04 19.25
CA THR A 16 -6.83 6.03 20.24
C THR A 16 -7.33 4.60 20.46
N ALA A 17 -7.51 4.23 21.72
CA ALA A 17 -7.98 2.91 22.19
C ALA A 17 -9.37 2.46 21.65
N LEU A 18 -10.01 3.28 20.81
CA LEU A 18 -11.24 2.93 20.09
C LEU A 18 -10.97 2.07 18.85
N SER A 19 -9.74 2.06 18.30
CA SER A 19 -9.37 1.20 17.16
C SER A 19 -9.40 -0.30 17.51
N ASP A 20 -9.06 -0.63 18.76
CA ASP A 20 -8.85 -2.02 19.17
C ASP A 20 -10.18 -2.71 19.52
N LEU A 21 -11.15 -1.97 20.08
CA LEU A 21 -12.49 -2.49 20.42
C LEU A 21 -13.37 -2.76 19.18
N TYR A 22 -13.17 -2.04 18.08
CA TYR A 22 -13.91 -2.27 16.84
C TYR A 22 -13.39 -3.49 16.06
N LEU A 23 -12.09 -3.79 16.18
CA LEU A 23 -11.45 -4.95 15.57
C LEU A 23 -11.93 -6.27 16.20
N GLU A 24 -12.21 -6.29 17.51
CA GLU A 24 -12.82 -7.45 18.19
C GLU A 24 -14.24 -7.76 17.70
N HIS A 25 -15.02 -6.74 17.33
CA HIS A 25 -16.41 -6.90 16.88
C HIS A 25 -16.51 -7.51 15.46
N LEU A 26 -15.55 -7.21 14.58
CA LEU A 26 -15.54 -7.71 13.19
C LEU A 26 -15.06 -9.16 13.06
N LEU A 27 -14.26 -9.65 14.00
CA LEU A 27 -13.72 -11.02 14.00
C LEU A 27 -14.75 -12.10 14.37
N GLN A 28 -15.90 -11.72 14.92
CA GLN A 28 -16.98 -12.66 15.27
C GLN A 28 -17.83 -13.10 14.07
N ASN A 29 -17.72 -12.44 12.90
CA ASN A 29 -18.78 -12.50 11.86
C ASN A 29 -18.37 -12.95 10.44
N ARG A 30 -17.30 -13.73 10.21
CA ARG A 30 -17.05 -14.29 8.85
C ARG A 30 -16.79 -15.80 8.77
N ALA A 31 -17.53 -16.43 7.86
CA ALA A 31 -17.49 -17.83 7.49
C ALA A 31 -16.29 -18.16 6.56
N LYS A 32 -15.81 -19.41 6.65
CA LYS A 32 -14.58 -19.94 6.02
C LYS A 32 -14.77 -20.33 4.54
N PRO A 33 -13.75 -20.18 3.68
CA PRO A 33 -13.62 -20.93 2.43
C PRO A 33 -12.60 -22.09 2.51
N GLU A 34 -12.80 -23.09 1.64
CA GLU A 34 -12.07 -24.37 1.54
C GLU A 34 -10.71 -24.28 0.83
N ALA A 35 -9.82 -25.26 1.10
CA ALA A 35 -8.43 -25.32 0.62
C ALA A 35 -8.15 -26.56 -0.26
N VAL A 36 -7.24 -26.41 -1.24
CA VAL A 36 -6.70 -27.45 -2.14
C VAL A 36 -5.17 -27.55 -1.92
N PRO A 37 -4.52 -28.74 -2.03
CA PRO A 37 -3.26 -29.02 -1.34
C PRO A 37 -1.98 -28.85 -2.20
N GLN A 38 -0.83 -28.65 -1.54
CA GLN A 38 0.51 -28.72 -2.11
C GLN A 38 1.45 -29.63 -1.30
N SER A 39 2.48 -30.11 -1.98
CA SER A 39 3.32 -31.31 -1.77
C SER A 39 4.46 -31.21 -0.74
N GLN A 40 4.97 -32.41 -0.39
CA GLN A 40 5.61 -32.86 0.86
C GLN A 40 7.13 -32.66 0.96
N ASN A 41 7.61 -32.36 2.18
CA ASN A 41 8.79 -32.99 2.81
C ASN A 41 8.83 -32.80 4.34
N THR A 42 7.69 -33.02 5.01
CA THR A 42 7.60 -33.18 6.47
C THR A 42 6.35 -34.01 6.76
N LEU A 43 6.48 -35.16 7.42
CA LEU A 43 5.33 -35.94 7.88
C LEU A 43 4.70 -35.19 9.05
N THR A 44 3.63 -34.45 8.75
CA THR A 44 2.75 -33.83 9.75
C THR A 44 1.45 -34.61 9.72
N GLU A 45 1.22 -35.44 10.74
CA GLU A 45 -0.05 -36.14 10.93
C GLU A 45 -0.90 -35.38 11.96
N ASP A 46 -2.12 -35.03 11.55
CA ASP A 46 -3.15 -34.49 12.42
C ASP A 46 -3.86 -35.67 13.11
N ILE A 47 -3.65 -35.86 14.42
CA ILE A 47 -4.28 -36.94 15.19
C ILE A 47 -5.44 -36.38 16.00
N TYR A 48 -6.66 -36.88 15.74
CA TYR A 48 -7.86 -36.58 16.52
C TYR A 48 -8.11 -37.72 17.52
N THR A 49 -8.17 -37.41 18.82
CA THR A 49 -8.45 -38.42 19.87
C THR A 49 -9.92 -38.34 20.30
N ASN A 50 -10.71 -39.37 19.96
CA ASN A 50 -12.04 -39.59 20.55
C ASN A 50 -11.90 -40.52 21.77
N GLY A 51 -12.34 -40.05 22.93
CA GLY A 51 -12.58 -40.91 24.09
C GLY A 51 -13.90 -41.68 23.93
N SER A 52 -13.85 -42.98 24.19
CA SER A 52 -14.96 -43.96 24.18
C SER A 52 -16.22 -43.46 24.94
N ALA A 53 -17.40 -43.60 24.33
CA ALA A 53 -18.70 -43.42 24.98
C ALA A 53 -19.61 -44.61 24.70
N THR A 54 -20.02 -45.31 25.77
CA THR A 54 -21.13 -46.27 25.76
C THR A 54 -22.48 -45.53 25.67
N LEU A 55 -23.43 -46.15 24.96
CA LEU A 55 -24.76 -45.66 24.61
C LEU A 55 -25.60 -45.16 25.82
N GLY A 56 -26.28 -44.01 25.65
CA GLY A 56 -27.53 -43.73 26.38
C GLY A 56 -27.88 -42.27 26.66
N SER A 57 -28.76 -41.70 25.82
CA SER A 57 -29.72 -40.59 26.07
C SER A 57 -29.26 -39.11 26.09
N PRO A 58 -30.15 -38.16 25.69
CA PRO A 58 -29.77 -36.85 25.16
C PRO A 58 -30.09 -35.70 26.10
N SER A 59 -29.09 -34.85 26.37
CA SER A 59 -29.18 -33.39 26.58
C SER A 59 -28.06 -32.94 27.51
N GLN A 60 -27.11 -32.17 26.99
CA GLN A 60 -26.62 -30.91 27.58
C GLN A 60 -25.41 -30.42 26.79
N SER A 61 -25.54 -29.18 26.33
CA SER A 61 -24.49 -28.31 25.82
C SER A 61 -23.26 -28.32 26.72
N ASN A 62 -22.15 -28.84 26.22
CA ASN A 62 -20.82 -28.41 26.63
C ASN A 62 -19.94 -28.42 25.39
N GLY A 63 -19.60 -27.22 24.91
CA GLY A 63 -18.64 -27.02 23.83
C GLY A 63 -17.26 -27.54 24.26
N ARG A 64 -16.96 -28.79 23.94
CA ARG A 64 -15.61 -29.32 24.04
C ARG A 64 -14.87 -28.82 22.82
N GLU A 65 -14.15 -27.72 22.99
CA GLU A 65 -13.23 -27.17 22.01
C GLU A 65 -12.30 -28.30 21.52
N LEU A 66 -12.45 -28.70 20.26
CA LEU A 66 -11.59 -29.71 19.62
C LEU A 66 -10.19 -29.12 19.49
N ARG A 67 -9.32 -29.41 20.47
CA ARG A 67 -7.92 -29.00 20.41
C ARG A 67 -7.20 -29.82 19.34
N LYS A 68 -6.88 -29.19 18.20
CA LYS A 68 -6.12 -29.81 17.12
C LYS A 68 -4.69 -30.07 17.61
N ILE A 69 -4.31 -31.34 17.76
CA ILE A 69 -2.96 -31.74 18.17
C ILE A 69 -2.12 -31.95 16.90
N ARG A 70 -0.93 -31.35 16.87
CA ARG A 70 0.05 -31.50 15.79
C ARG A 70 1.22 -32.35 16.27
N LEU A 71 1.49 -33.43 15.57
CA LEU A 71 2.72 -34.21 15.74
C LEU A 71 3.83 -33.60 14.91
N ILE A 72 4.95 -33.28 15.56
CA ILE A 72 6.17 -32.77 14.93
C ILE A 72 7.25 -33.80 15.13
N GLN A 73 7.95 -34.16 14.06
CA GLN A 73 9.12 -35.01 14.11
C GLN A 73 10.28 -34.37 13.38
N PHE A 74 11.44 -34.33 14.02
CA PHE A 74 12.67 -33.85 13.39
C PHE A 74 13.87 -34.63 13.93
N GLU A 75 14.90 -34.75 13.11
CA GLU A 75 16.13 -35.41 13.48
C GLU A 75 17.14 -34.41 14.06
N LYS A 76 17.61 -34.69 15.28
CA LYS A 76 18.69 -33.94 15.93
C LYS A 76 20.01 -34.64 15.63
N VAL A 77 20.63 -34.22 14.53
CA VAL A 77 21.87 -34.80 13.95
C VAL A 77 23.14 -34.27 14.64
N THR A 78 23.09 -33.09 15.26
CA THR A 78 24.24 -32.41 15.88
C THR A 78 24.04 -32.18 17.38
N GLU A 79 25.13 -31.93 18.13
CA GLU A 79 25.08 -31.44 19.52
C GLU A 79 24.56 -29.98 19.62
N GLU A 80 24.11 -29.40 18.51
CA GLU A 80 23.56 -28.05 18.47
C GLU A 80 22.30 -27.97 19.35
N PRO A 81 22.15 -26.92 20.18
CA PRO A 81 20.91 -26.69 20.91
C PRO A 81 19.76 -26.40 19.93
N MET A 82 18.56 -26.85 20.27
CA MET A 82 17.36 -26.67 19.43
C MET A 82 17.00 -25.19 19.19
N GLY A 83 17.51 -24.28 20.03
CA GLY A 83 17.25 -22.85 19.92
C GLY A 83 15.86 -22.45 20.41
N ILE A 84 15.31 -23.12 21.42
CA ILE A 84 14.03 -22.77 22.05
C ILE A 84 14.17 -22.60 23.55
N THR A 85 13.27 -21.82 24.14
CA THR A 85 13.07 -21.73 25.59
C THR A 85 11.64 -22.12 25.92
N LEU A 86 11.45 -22.77 27.07
CA LEU A 86 10.16 -23.25 27.54
C LEU A 86 9.74 -22.47 28.79
N LYS A 87 8.43 -22.27 28.97
CA LYS A 87 7.84 -21.70 30.20
C LYS A 87 6.58 -22.48 30.57
N LEU A 88 6.26 -22.54 31.86
CA LEU A 88 4.95 -22.99 32.32
C LEU A 88 3.97 -21.81 32.33
N ASN A 89 2.72 -22.05 31.95
CA ASN A 89 1.63 -21.09 32.11
C ASN A 89 0.95 -21.23 33.48
N ASP A 90 -0.02 -20.36 33.76
CA ASP A 90 -0.80 -20.35 35.01
C ASP A 90 -1.58 -21.66 35.25
N LYS A 91 -1.77 -22.47 34.20
CA LYS A 91 -2.44 -23.78 34.22
C LYS A 91 -1.46 -24.95 34.29
N GLN A 92 -0.18 -24.71 34.64
CA GLN A 92 0.89 -25.71 34.70
C GLN A 92 1.16 -26.42 33.36
N SER A 93 0.82 -25.79 32.24
CA SER A 93 1.11 -26.32 30.92
C SER A 93 2.37 -25.70 30.32
N CYS A 94 3.21 -26.54 29.71
CA CYS A 94 4.47 -26.14 29.11
C CYS A 94 4.25 -25.52 27.73
N MET A 95 4.77 -24.33 27.52
CA MET A 95 4.66 -23.60 26.26
C MET A 95 6.03 -23.13 25.77
N VAL A 96 6.18 -23.01 24.46
CA VAL A 96 7.36 -22.39 23.84
C VAL A 96 7.37 -20.89 24.16
N ALA A 97 8.34 -20.44 24.94
CA ALA A 97 8.45 -19.05 25.37
C ALA A 97 9.13 -18.16 24.32
N ARG A 98 10.21 -18.65 23.71
CA ARG A 98 11.00 -17.95 22.67
C ARG A 98 11.69 -18.96 21.77
N ILE A 99 11.93 -18.54 20.53
CA ILE A 99 12.75 -19.26 19.55
C ILE A 99 13.90 -18.33 19.16
N PHE A 100 15.13 -18.82 19.24
CA PHE A 100 16.34 -18.07 18.89
C PHE A 100 16.54 -18.09 17.37
N HIS A 101 16.71 -16.90 16.79
CA HIS A 101 16.96 -16.72 15.37
C HIS A 101 18.25 -17.45 14.97
N GLY A 102 18.21 -18.19 13.85
CA GLY A 102 19.33 -19.01 13.38
C GLY A 102 19.49 -20.39 14.05
N GLY A 103 18.75 -20.70 15.12
CA GLY A 103 18.75 -22.03 15.74
C GLY A 103 18.03 -23.09 14.89
N MET A 104 18.24 -24.38 15.21
CA MET A 104 17.63 -25.50 14.49
C MET A 104 16.12 -25.37 14.25
N ILE A 105 15.34 -25.07 15.31
CA ILE A 105 13.89 -24.92 15.21
C ILE A 105 13.48 -23.69 14.39
N HIS A 106 14.26 -22.60 14.43
CA HIS A 106 14.01 -21.42 13.61
C HIS A 106 14.21 -21.72 12.11
N ARG A 107 15.28 -22.44 11.75
CA ARG A 107 15.56 -22.83 10.36
C ARG A 107 14.53 -23.79 9.78
N GLN A 108 13.97 -24.66 10.63
CA GLN A 108 12.99 -25.66 10.20
C GLN A 108 11.52 -25.16 10.27
N GLY A 109 11.23 -24.11 11.05
CA GLY A 109 9.87 -23.61 11.21
C GLY A 109 8.89 -24.59 11.86
N SER A 110 9.40 -25.60 12.58
CA SER A 110 8.59 -26.72 13.07
C SER A 110 7.75 -26.35 14.29
N LEU A 111 8.28 -25.54 15.20
CA LEU A 111 7.59 -25.00 16.38
C LEU A 111 7.49 -23.48 16.31
N HIS A 112 6.48 -22.92 16.97
CA HIS A 112 6.27 -21.47 17.08
C HIS A 112 6.21 -21.02 18.53
N VAL A 113 6.49 -19.74 18.77
CA VAL A 113 6.30 -19.13 20.09
C VAL A 113 4.82 -19.20 20.48
N GLY A 114 4.57 -19.70 21.68
CA GLY A 114 3.24 -19.93 22.23
C GLY A 114 2.71 -21.35 22.05
N ASP A 115 3.33 -22.19 21.19
CA ASP A 115 2.91 -23.60 21.05
C ASP A 115 2.95 -24.30 22.41
N GLU A 116 1.87 -24.98 22.77
CA GLU A 116 1.73 -25.74 24.02
C GLU A 116 2.20 -27.17 23.79
N ILE A 117 3.21 -27.61 24.51
CA ILE A 117 3.82 -28.93 24.36
C ILE A 117 3.15 -29.91 25.31
N ILE A 118 2.54 -30.96 24.76
CA ILE A 118 1.83 -31.99 25.52
C ILE A 118 2.73 -33.21 25.77
N GLU A 119 3.49 -33.61 24.75
CA GLU A 119 4.36 -34.79 24.81
C GLU A 119 5.69 -34.57 24.10
N ILE A 120 6.75 -35.14 24.66
CA ILE A 120 8.09 -35.22 24.05
C ILE A 120 8.51 -36.69 24.09
N ASN A 121 8.79 -37.28 22.93
CA ASN A 121 9.18 -38.68 22.73
C ASN A 121 8.24 -39.69 23.42
N GLY A 122 6.93 -39.43 23.37
CA GLY A 122 5.90 -40.26 23.99
C GLY A 122 5.77 -40.09 25.51
N GLN A 123 6.52 -39.19 26.14
CA GLN A 123 6.38 -38.86 27.55
C GLN A 123 5.56 -37.59 27.74
N SER A 124 4.57 -37.64 28.64
CA SER A 124 3.73 -36.48 28.97
C SER A 124 4.52 -35.41 29.72
N VAL A 125 4.32 -34.17 29.30
CA VAL A 125 5.00 -32.99 29.83
C VAL A 125 4.37 -32.45 31.14
N SER A 126 3.11 -32.83 31.41
CA SER A 126 2.29 -32.31 32.52
C SER A 126 2.87 -32.46 33.93
N ASN A 127 3.73 -33.46 34.16
CA ASN A 127 4.30 -33.77 35.48
C ASN A 127 5.77 -33.39 35.63
N HIS A 128 6.33 -32.62 34.68
CA HIS A 128 7.75 -32.30 34.64
C HIS A 128 8.00 -30.80 34.79
N SER A 129 9.05 -30.44 35.53
CA SER A 129 9.53 -29.06 35.60
C SER A 129 10.18 -28.63 34.29
N VAL A 130 10.22 -27.32 34.02
CA VAL A 130 10.88 -26.75 32.83
C VAL A 130 12.33 -27.20 32.71
N ASP A 131 13.07 -27.26 33.82
CA ASP A 131 14.47 -27.67 33.82
C ASP A 131 14.65 -29.15 33.46
N GLN A 132 13.74 -30.02 33.92
CA GLN A 132 13.73 -31.43 33.54
C GLN A 132 13.44 -31.61 32.05
N LEU A 133 12.48 -30.85 31.50
CA LEU A 133 12.13 -30.90 30.08
C LEU A 133 13.26 -30.37 29.19
N GLN A 134 13.91 -29.29 29.60
CA GLN A 134 15.09 -28.76 28.91
C GLN A 134 16.24 -29.76 28.93
N LYS A 135 16.46 -30.44 30.07
CA LYS A 135 17.45 -31.51 30.19
C LYS A 135 17.13 -32.69 29.25
N MET A 136 15.88 -33.14 29.22
CA MET A 136 15.44 -34.20 28.31
C MET A 136 15.65 -33.84 26.83
N LEU A 137 15.28 -32.64 26.41
CA LEU A 137 15.49 -32.17 25.03
C LEU A 137 16.98 -31.99 24.68
N LYS A 138 17.80 -31.62 25.67
CA LYS A 138 19.25 -31.50 25.50
C LYS A 138 19.93 -32.86 25.36
N GLU A 139 19.53 -33.85 26.17
CA GLU A 139 20.11 -35.20 26.21
C GLU A 139 19.62 -36.12 25.08
N THR A 140 18.44 -35.86 24.53
CA THR A 140 17.93 -36.62 23.37
C THR A 140 18.80 -36.38 22.14
N LYS A 141 19.21 -37.46 21.46
CA LYS A 141 19.91 -37.45 20.17
C LYS A 141 19.16 -38.33 19.17
N GLY A 142 19.20 -37.97 17.89
CA GLY A 142 18.43 -38.67 16.85
C GLY A 142 17.00 -38.13 16.68
N MET A 143 16.05 -38.99 16.33
CA MET A 143 14.67 -38.60 16.02
C MET A 143 13.95 -38.10 17.28
N VAL A 144 13.52 -36.83 17.28
CA VAL A 144 12.72 -36.22 18.34
C VAL A 144 11.29 -36.09 17.85
N SER A 145 10.34 -36.58 18.65
CA SER A 145 8.91 -36.46 18.39
C SER A 145 8.23 -35.60 19.44
N ILE A 146 7.49 -34.58 19.03
CA ILE A 146 6.83 -33.64 19.93
C ILE A 146 5.37 -33.51 19.52
N LYS A 147 4.43 -33.72 20.46
CA LYS A 147 3.02 -33.38 20.25
C LYS A 147 2.74 -32.01 20.84
N VAL A 148 2.20 -31.12 20.01
CA VAL A 148 1.88 -29.75 20.41
C VAL A 148 0.44 -29.39 20.10
N ILE A 149 -0.16 -28.55 20.95
CA ILE A 149 -1.34 -27.75 20.59
C ILE A 149 -0.80 -26.42 20.04
N PRO A 150 -0.96 -26.15 18.74
CA PRO A 150 -0.47 -24.92 18.14
C PRO A 150 -1.24 -23.72 18.72
N ASN A 151 -0.53 -22.64 19.04
CA ASN A 151 -1.19 -21.41 19.47
C ASN A 151 -1.88 -20.74 18.28
N GLN A 152 -3.20 -20.93 18.17
CA GLN A 152 -3.97 -20.33 17.07
C GLN A 152 -4.00 -18.79 17.16
N GLN A 153 -3.77 -18.21 18.34
CA GLN A 153 -3.72 -16.75 18.52
C GLN A 153 -2.41 -16.11 18.02
N SER A 154 -1.31 -16.86 17.89
CA SER A 154 -0.03 -16.32 17.38
C SER A 154 0.17 -16.51 15.88
N ARG A 155 -0.74 -17.20 15.18
CA ARG A 155 -0.82 -17.14 13.72
C ARG A 155 -1.67 -15.95 13.29
N LEU A 156 -1.15 -14.74 13.52
CA LEU A 156 -1.34 -13.78 12.45
C LEU A 156 -0.61 -14.39 11.24
N PRO A 157 -1.28 -14.63 10.09
CA PRO A 157 -0.55 -14.89 8.86
C PRO A 157 0.52 -13.82 8.78
N ALA A 158 1.76 -14.15 8.43
CA ALA A 158 2.75 -13.12 8.13
C ALA A 158 2.05 -12.10 7.22
N LEU A 159 1.80 -10.89 7.74
CA LEU A 159 0.97 -9.91 7.04
C LEU A 159 1.70 -9.66 5.73
N GLN A 160 1.15 -10.21 4.65
CA GLN A 160 1.76 -10.12 3.34
C GLN A 160 1.74 -8.65 2.98
N MET A 161 2.93 -8.06 2.89
CA MET A 161 3.12 -6.67 2.58
C MET A 161 3.24 -6.54 1.07
N PHE A 162 2.40 -5.70 0.48
CA PHE A 162 2.45 -5.39 -0.94
C PHE A 162 2.75 -3.91 -1.11
N MET A 163 3.70 -3.62 -1.98
CA MET A 163 4.17 -2.28 -2.28
C MET A 163 3.99 -2.03 -3.77
N ARG A 164 3.37 -0.93 -4.15
CA ARG A 164 3.35 -0.44 -5.53
C ARG A 164 4.62 0.37 -5.79
N ALA A 165 5.35 0.02 -6.82
CA ALA A 165 6.48 0.80 -7.30
C ALA A 165 5.98 2.12 -7.89
N GLN A 166 6.53 3.25 -7.44
CA GLN A 166 6.21 4.56 -8.00
C GLN A 166 7.29 5.07 -8.98
N PHE A 167 8.33 4.29 -9.22
CA PHE A 167 9.43 4.59 -10.14
C PHE A 167 9.87 3.34 -10.90
N ASP A 168 10.62 3.54 -11.98
CA ASP A 168 11.19 2.44 -12.75
C ASP A 168 12.55 2.04 -12.19
N TYR A 169 12.81 0.74 -12.09
CA TYR A 169 14.09 0.21 -11.61
C TYR A 169 14.67 -0.81 -12.56
N ASP A 170 15.90 -0.55 -13.02
CA ASP A 170 16.68 -1.49 -13.82
C ASP A 170 17.96 -1.89 -13.08
N PRO A 171 18.04 -3.11 -12.52
CA PRO A 171 19.20 -3.56 -11.76
C PRO A 171 20.48 -3.61 -12.60
N LYS A 172 20.39 -3.72 -13.93
CA LYS A 172 21.57 -3.71 -14.80
C LYS A 172 22.27 -2.36 -14.80
N LYS A 173 21.50 -1.27 -14.65
CA LYS A 173 21.98 0.12 -14.59
C LYS A 173 22.45 0.52 -13.20
N ASP A 174 22.17 -0.29 -12.18
CA ASP A 174 22.51 0.01 -10.80
C ASP A 174 23.93 -0.47 -10.47
N ASN A 175 24.78 0.44 -10.00
CA ASN A 175 26.14 0.11 -9.58
C ASN A 175 26.26 -0.18 -8.08
N LEU A 176 25.19 0.04 -7.31
CA LEU A 176 25.16 -0.21 -5.87
C LEU A 176 24.63 -1.61 -5.53
N ILE A 177 24.00 -2.29 -6.49
CA ILE A 177 23.43 -3.62 -6.27
C ILE A 177 24.53 -4.66 -6.04
N PRO A 178 24.42 -5.50 -5.00
CA PRO A 178 25.43 -6.52 -4.71
C PRO A 178 25.61 -7.56 -5.82
N CYS A 179 24.51 -7.93 -6.48
CA CYS A 179 24.48 -8.89 -7.58
C CYS A 179 23.41 -8.46 -8.59
N LYS A 180 23.82 -8.09 -9.81
CA LYS A 180 22.92 -7.56 -10.84
C LYS A 180 21.94 -8.63 -11.33
N GLU A 181 22.38 -9.88 -11.33
CA GLU A 181 21.61 -11.06 -11.75
C GLU A 181 20.48 -11.38 -10.76
N ALA A 182 20.69 -11.09 -9.48
CA ALA A 182 19.69 -11.26 -8.43
C ALA A 182 18.71 -10.08 -8.34
N GLY A 183 18.91 -9.00 -9.11
CA GLY A 183 18.05 -7.83 -9.07
C GLY A 183 16.69 -8.05 -9.72
N LEU A 184 15.64 -7.54 -9.07
CA LEU A 184 14.29 -7.56 -9.62
C LEU A 184 14.07 -6.28 -10.42
N LYS A 185 13.93 -6.40 -11.75
CA LYS A 185 13.51 -5.29 -12.62
C LYS A 185 12.01 -5.05 -12.48
N PHE A 186 11.59 -3.80 -12.36
CA PHE A 186 10.18 -3.40 -12.32
C PHE A 186 9.96 -2.02 -12.94
N GLN A 187 8.70 -1.72 -13.25
CA GLN A 187 8.24 -0.43 -13.76
C GLN A 187 7.28 0.23 -12.77
N THR A 188 7.09 1.53 -12.96
CA THR A 188 6.08 2.31 -12.23
C THR A 188 4.70 1.67 -12.39
N GLY A 189 4.04 1.39 -11.26
CA GLY A 189 2.74 0.72 -11.21
C GLY A 189 2.79 -0.75 -10.85
N ASP A 190 3.94 -1.42 -11.00
CA ASP A 190 4.10 -2.83 -10.61
C ASP A 190 3.84 -3.00 -9.11
N VAL A 191 3.07 -4.04 -8.76
CA VAL A 191 2.83 -4.41 -7.36
C VAL A 191 3.82 -5.49 -6.97
N ILE A 192 4.53 -5.27 -5.88
CA ILE A 192 5.62 -6.12 -5.40
C ILE A 192 5.23 -6.67 -4.03
N GLN A 193 5.18 -7.99 -3.92
CA GLN A 193 5.10 -8.67 -2.64
C GLN A 193 6.45 -8.58 -1.95
N ILE A 194 6.49 -8.01 -0.75
CA ILE A 194 7.70 -7.91 0.07
C ILE A 194 7.85 -9.19 0.88
N ILE A 195 8.97 -9.88 0.67
CA ILE A 195 9.28 -11.18 1.29
C ILE A 195 10.22 -11.00 2.47
N ASN A 196 11.28 -10.20 2.32
CA ASN A 196 12.25 -9.92 3.38
C ASN A 196 12.71 -8.45 3.32
N LYS A 197 12.84 -7.81 4.49
CA LYS A 197 13.29 -6.43 4.69
C LYS A 197 14.40 -6.28 5.75
N ASP A 198 15.08 -7.39 6.10
CA ASP A 198 16.08 -7.43 7.15
C ASP A 198 17.32 -6.59 6.81
N ASP A 199 17.67 -6.49 5.51
CA ASP A 199 18.72 -5.59 5.04
C ASP A 199 18.15 -4.18 4.85
N SER A 200 18.86 -3.18 5.40
CA SER A 200 18.43 -1.78 5.40
C SER A 200 18.44 -1.12 4.00
N ASN A 201 19.16 -1.69 3.04
CA ASN A 201 19.39 -1.14 1.70
C ASN A 201 18.75 -1.99 0.60
N TRP A 202 18.66 -3.31 0.81
CA TRP A 202 18.26 -4.27 -0.23
C TRP A 202 17.17 -5.21 0.26
N TRP A 203 15.93 -4.91 -0.11
CA TRP A 203 14.80 -5.79 0.21
C TRP A 203 14.67 -6.91 -0.81
N GLN A 204 14.02 -8.00 -0.40
CA GLN A 204 13.67 -9.11 -1.28
C GLN A 204 12.17 -9.06 -1.56
N GLY A 205 11.81 -9.12 -2.83
CA GLY A 205 10.41 -9.14 -3.23
C GLY A 205 10.18 -9.90 -4.53
N ARG A 206 8.92 -9.98 -4.91
CA ARG A 206 8.47 -10.57 -6.18
C ARG A 206 7.36 -9.71 -6.76
N VAL A 207 7.39 -9.48 -8.07
CA VAL A 207 6.28 -8.82 -8.77
C VAL A 207 5.06 -9.75 -8.80
N GLU A 208 3.91 -9.23 -8.39
CA GLU A 208 2.64 -9.94 -8.40
C GLU A 208 2.24 -10.32 -9.83
N GLY A 209 1.83 -11.57 -10.04
CA GLY A 209 1.49 -12.09 -11.37
C GLY A 209 2.69 -12.49 -12.24
N SER A 210 3.92 -12.35 -11.74
CA SER A 210 5.10 -12.90 -12.40
C SER A 210 5.10 -14.43 -12.37
N CYS A 211 5.53 -15.05 -13.46
CA CYS A 211 5.76 -16.50 -13.54
C CYS A 211 7.02 -16.96 -12.81
N ILE A 212 7.86 -16.03 -12.37
CA ILE A 212 9.12 -16.32 -11.68
C ILE A 212 8.86 -16.45 -10.18
N GLU A 213 9.09 -17.64 -9.64
CA GLU A 213 8.92 -17.90 -8.21
C GLU A 213 10.12 -17.46 -7.36
N SER A 214 11.25 -17.09 -7.95
CA SER A 214 12.37 -16.59 -7.15
C SER A 214 12.14 -15.14 -6.70
N ALA A 215 12.49 -14.86 -5.45
CA ALA A 215 12.59 -13.49 -4.96
C ALA A 215 13.79 -12.80 -5.63
N GLY A 216 13.66 -11.51 -5.93
CA GLY A 216 14.76 -10.68 -6.40
C GLY A 216 14.99 -9.48 -5.49
N LEU A 217 16.17 -8.88 -5.62
CA LEU A 217 16.59 -7.72 -4.84
C LEU A 217 16.00 -6.43 -5.41
N ILE A 218 15.41 -5.62 -4.53
CA ILE A 218 14.95 -4.27 -4.81
C ILE A 218 15.62 -3.30 -3.82
N PRO A 219 15.83 -2.03 -4.19
CA PRO A 219 16.28 -1.03 -3.24
C PRO A 219 15.24 -0.84 -2.13
N SER A 220 15.67 -0.67 -0.89
CA SER A 220 14.80 -0.24 0.20
C SER A 220 14.26 1.18 -0.06
N PRO A 221 13.14 1.58 0.57
CA PRO A 221 12.66 2.96 0.52
C PRO A 221 13.76 3.97 0.90
N GLU A 222 14.53 3.68 1.95
CA GLU A 222 15.60 4.55 2.43
C GLU A 222 16.74 4.68 1.40
N LEU A 223 17.11 3.58 0.75
CA LEU A 223 18.14 3.61 -0.30
C LEU A 223 17.64 4.40 -1.53
N GLN A 224 16.38 4.23 -1.90
CA GLN A 224 15.78 4.96 -3.01
C GLN A 224 15.71 6.46 -2.71
N GLU A 225 15.27 6.84 -1.51
CA GLU A 225 15.24 8.23 -1.08
C GLU A 225 16.63 8.87 -1.11
N TRP A 226 17.64 8.12 -0.66
CA TRP A 226 19.03 8.54 -0.72
C TRP A 226 19.51 8.82 -2.16
N ARG A 227 19.11 7.98 -3.13
CA ARG A 227 19.46 8.15 -4.54
C ARG A 227 18.87 9.44 -5.10
N VAL A 228 17.57 9.64 -4.89
CA VAL A 228 16.85 10.82 -5.39
C VAL A 228 17.48 12.09 -4.80
N ALA A 229 17.67 12.13 -3.47
CA ALA A 229 18.26 13.29 -2.80
C ALA A 229 19.70 13.58 -3.26
N SER A 230 20.49 12.54 -3.55
CA SER A 230 21.88 12.70 -4.02
C SER A 230 21.95 13.31 -5.43
N VAL A 231 21.05 12.89 -6.32
CA VAL A 231 20.95 13.43 -7.70
C VAL A 231 20.53 14.90 -7.70
N THR A 232 19.60 15.29 -6.83
CA THR A 232 19.17 16.70 -6.68
C THR A 232 20.29 17.60 -6.14
N GLN A 233 21.14 17.08 -5.25
CA GLN A 233 22.29 17.85 -4.72
C GLN A 233 23.39 18.05 -5.77
N SER A 234 23.66 17.06 -6.62
CA SER A 234 24.61 17.23 -7.72
C SER A 234 24.13 18.24 -8.76
N SER A 235 22.83 18.34 -9.01
CA SER A 235 22.26 19.30 -9.97
C SER A 235 22.15 20.73 -9.41
N GLN A 236 22.06 20.92 -8.09
CA GLN A 236 22.16 22.25 -7.47
C GLN A 236 23.59 22.77 -7.31
N SER A 237 24.61 21.93 -7.49
CA SER A 237 26.02 22.31 -7.37
C SER A 237 26.64 22.97 -8.61
N GLU A 238 25.84 23.28 -9.65
CA GLU A 238 26.28 24.05 -10.82
C GLU A 238 26.05 25.57 -10.69
N SER A 239 25.97 26.11 -9.47
CA SER A 239 26.19 27.54 -9.22
C SER A 239 27.61 27.75 -8.66
N PRO A 240 28.48 28.58 -9.26
CA PRO A 240 29.86 28.72 -8.83
C PRO A 240 29.94 29.59 -7.58
N SER A 241 29.81 28.98 -6.40
CA SER A 241 30.14 29.63 -5.13
C SER A 241 31.49 29.12 -4.64
N CYS A 242 32.55 29.83 -5.03
CA CYS A 242 33.91 29.63 -4.54
C CYS A 242 33.99 29.96 -3.05
N SER A 243 34.34 28.99 -2.21
CA SER A 243 34.87 29.21 -0.86
C SER A 243 35.78 28.02 -0.47
N PRO A 244 37.10 28.21 -0.31
CA PRO A 244 38.07 27.12 -0.30
C PRO A 244 38.31 26.49 1.09
N PHE A 245 37.33 26.52 2.01
CA PHE A 245 37.46 25.90 3.34
C PHE A 245 36.13 25.38 3.86
N GLY A 246 35.77 24.16 3.46
CA GLY A 246 34.60 23.44 3.97
C GLY A 246 34.90 21.96 4.15
N LYS A 247 35.19 21.55 5.38
CA LYS A 247 35.42 20.14 5.76
C LYS A 247 34.26 19.28 5.27
N LYS A 248 34.54 18.22 4.49
CA LYS A 248 33.58 17.17 4.12
C LYS A 248 32.95 16.57 5.38
N LYS A 249 31.79 17.08 5.79
CA LYS A 249 30.99 16.47 6.85
C LYS A 249 30.42 15.16 6.29
N LYS A 250 30.85 14.02 6.83
CA LYS A 250 30.32 12.70 6.47
C LYS A 250 28.80 12.72 6.59
N CYS A 251 28.14 12.37 5.50
CA CYS A 251 26.68 12.26 5.35
C CYS A 251 26.15 11.03 6.10
N LYS A 252 26.31 11.00 7.43
CA LYS A 252 25.82 9.90 8.29
C LYS A 252 24.78 10.38 9.30
N ASP A 253 24.81 11.66 9.67
CA ASP A 253 23.98 12.19 10.77
C ASP A 253 22.69 12.89 10.35
N LYS A 254 22.29 12.84 9.06
CA LYS A 254 21.04 13.46 8.58
C LYS A 254 19.83 12.52 8.54
N TYR A 255 20.02 11.23 8.82
CA TYR A 255 18.98 10.19 8.67
C TYR A 255 18.33 9.85 10.01
N LEU A 256 17.91 10.89 10.72
CA LEU A 256 16.96 10.76 11.82
C LEU A 256 15.57 11.10 11.28
N ALA A 257 14.55 10.36 11.72
CA ALA A 257 13.13 10.61 11.44
C ALA A 257 12.66 12.06 11.70
N LYS A 258 13.48 12.87 12.40
CA LYS A 258 13.30 14.32 12.63
C LYS A 258 13.38 15.19 11.36
N HIS A 259 13.75 14.64 10.20
CA HIS A 259 13.85 15.37 8.94
C HIS A 259 12.73 15.06 7.92
N SER A 260 11.66 14.33 8.30
CA SER A 260 10.57 13.95 7.39
C SER A 260 9.99 15.14 6.60
N SER A 261 9.88 16.31 7.23
CA SER A 261 9.32 17.51 6.60
C SER A 261 10.12 18.03 5.39
N ILE A 262 11.40 17.69 5.28
CA ILE A 262 12.21 18.03 4.09
C ILE A 262 11.91 17.04 2.96
N PHE A 263 11.65 15.76 3.29
CA PHE A 263 11.30 14.73 2.32
C PHE A 263 9.84 14.86 1.83
N ASP A 264 8.91 15.27 2.70
CA ASP A 264 7.53 15.61 2.34
C ASP A 264 7.47 16.75 1.31
N GLN A 265 8.43 17.70 1.37
CA GLN A 265 8.57 18.78 0.40
C GLN A 265 9.27 18.35 -0.90
N LEU A 266 10.12 17.31 -0.84
CA LEU A 266 10.88 16.82 -2.00
C LEU A 266 10.07 15.84 -2.87
N ASP A 267 8.89 15.42 -2.42
CA ASP A 267 7.99 14.54 -3.18
C ASP A 267 8.74 13.30 -3.68
N VAL A 268 9.46 12.67 -2.74
CA VAL A 268 10.39 11.59 -3.08
C VAL A 268 9.60 10.34 -3.42
N VAL A 269 9.59 10.05 -4.72
CA VAL A 269 8.86 8.92 -5.30
C VAL A 269 9.62 7.62 -4.99
N SER A 270 9.03 6.76 -4.15
CA SER A 270 9.60 5.48 -3.75
C SER A 270 8.58 4.35 -3.93
N TYR A 271 7.99 3.86 -2.85
CA TYR A 271 7.02 2.79 -2.82
C TYR A 271 5.79 3.24 -2.06
N GLU A 272 4.63 2.74 -2.46
CA GLU A 272 3.39 2.95 -1.74
C GLU A 272 2.83 1.62 -1.27
N GLU A 273 2.53 1.53 0.03
CA GLU A 273 1.90 0.34 0.57
C GLU A 273 0.46 0.22 0.07
N VAL A 274 0.14 -0.95 -0.48
CA VAL A 274 -1.15 -1.21 -1.13
C VAL A 274 -1.81 -2.46 -0.57
N VAL A 275 -3.14 -2.46 -0.65
CA VAL A 275 -3.98 -3.60 -0.31
C VAL A 275 -4.92 -3.90 -1.47
N ARG A 276 -5.22 -5.18 -1.67
CA ARG A 276 -6.15 -5.61 -2.71
C ARG A 276 -7.57 -5.61 -2.16
N LEU A 277 -8.39 -4.70 -2.66
CA LEU A 277 -9.82 -4.68 -2.37
C LEU A 277 -10.60 -5.49 -3.42
N PRO A 278 -11.73 -6.12 -3.03
CA PRO A 278 -12.72 -6.58 -3.99
C PRO A 278 -13.20 -5.45 -4.91
N ALA A 279 -13.90 -5.81 -5.98
CA ALA A 279 -14.50 -4.83 -6.87
C ALA A 279 -15.37 -3.82 -6.11
N PHE A 280 -15.16 -2.52 -6.38
CA PHE A 280 -15.89 -1.42 -5.77
C PHE A 280 -16.18 -0.32 -6.80
N LYS A 281 -17.25 0.45 -6.57
CA LYS A 281 -17.61 1.57 -7.46
C LYS A 281 -16.61 2.72 -7.32
N ARG A 282 -16.06 3.19 -8.45
CA ARG A 282 -15.32 4.47 -8.52
C ARG A 282 -16.31 5.63 -8.55
N LYS A 283 -16.15 6.61 -7.67
CA LYS A 283 -17.05 7.79 -7.61
C LYS A 283 -16.57 8.96 -8.44
N THR A 284 -15.28 9.03 -8.76
CA THR A 284 -14.70 10.14 -9.51
C THR A 284 -13.89 9.61 -10.70
N LEU A 285 -14.04 10.23 -11.87
CA LEU A 285 -13.20 10.04 -13.04
C LEU A 285 -12.36 11.30 -13.23
N VAL A 286 -11.03 11.18 -13.18
CA VAL A 286 -10.13 12.33 -13.31
C VAL A 286 -9.42 12.27 -14.66
N LEU A 287 -9.50 13.34 -15.44
CA LEU A 287 -8.82 13.49 -16.72
C LEU A 287 -7.61 14.43 -16.57
N ILE A 288 -6.42 13.92 -16.84
CA ILE A 288 -5.15 14.66 -16.77
C ILE A 288 -4.50 14.67 -18.15
N GLY A 289 -3.87 15.77 -18.53
CA GLY A 289 -3.15 15.87 -19.80
C GLY A 289 -2.80 17.30 -20.14
N ALA A 290 -1.91 17.47 -21.12
CA ALA A 290 -1.48 18.78 -21.56
C ALA A 290 -2.65 19.62 -22.12
N SER A 291 -2.53 20.94 -22.07
CA SER A 291 -3.53 21.84 -22.65
C SER A 291 -3.63 21.60 -24.16
N GLY A 292 -4.85 21.45 -24.69
CA GLY A 292 -5.08 21.15 -26.11
C GLY A 292 -5.06 19.67 -26.50
N VAL A 293 -4.79 18.74 -25.57
CA VAL A 293 -4.76 17.29 -25.87
C VAL A 293 -6.15 16.66 -26.15
N GLY A 294 -7.23 17.42 -25.93
CA GLY A 294 -8.59 16.98 -26.21
C GLY A 294 -9.42 16.51 -25.00
N ARG A 295 -8.95 16.77 -23.76
CA ARG A 295 -9.70 16.46 -22.51
C ARG A 295 -11.16 16.93 -22.55
N SER A 296 -11.39 18.19 -22.94
CA SER A 296 -12.73 18.77 -23.02
C SER A 296 -13.65 18.05 -24.01
N HIS A 297 -13.11 17.58 -25.15
CA HIS A 297 -13.88 16.83 -26.14
C HIS A 297 -14.30 15.46 -25.60
N ILE A 298 -13.36 14.72 -24.99
CA ILE A 298 -13.64 13.43 -24.35
C ILE A 298 -14.67 13.60 -23.23
N LYS A 299 -14.50 14.60 -22.36
CA LYS A 299 -15.45 14.92 -21.29
C LYS A 299 -16.86 15.18 -21.84
N ASN A 300 -16.99 16.08 -22.80
CA ASN A 300 -18.30 16.48 -23.33
C ASN A 300 -18.99 15.31 -24.04
N ALA A 301 -18.23 14.51 -24.78
CA ALA A 301 -18.75 13.32 -25.42
C ALA A 301 -19.20 12.26 -24.41
N LEU A 302 -18.45 12.05 -23.32
CA LEU A 302 -18.81 11.13 -22.23
C LEU A 302 -20.10 11.56 -21.50
N LEU A 303 -20.24 12.87 -21.25
CA LEU A 303 -21.46 13.45 -20.66
C LEU A 303 -22.68 13.26 -21.57
N SER A 304 -22.46 13.36 -22.89
CA SER A 304 -23.53 13.22 -23.89
C SER A 304 -23.93 11.75 -24.09
N SER A 305 -22.98 10.82 -24.07
CA SER A 305 -23.23 9.39 -24.26
C SER A 305 -23.84 8.73 -23.02
N ASN A 306 -23.53 9.21 -21.82
CA ASN A 306 -23.92 8.57 -20.56
C ASN A 306 -24.38 9.57 -19.48
N PRO A 307 -25.44 10.37 -19.75
CA PRO A 307 -25.89 11.45 -18.85
C PRO A 307 -26.42 10.96 -17.48
N ASP A 308 -26.85 9.70 -17.41
CA ASP A 308 -27.34 9.10 -16.17
C ASP A 308 -26.21 8.63 -15.26
N LYS A 309 -25.04 8.31 -15.83
CA LYS A 309 -23.88 7.74 -15.10
C LYS A 309 -22.88 8.82 -14.68
N PHE A 310 -22.61 9.79 -15.55
CA PHE A 310 -21.59 10.81 -15.32
C PHE A 310 -22.19 12.21 -15.14
N MET A 311 -21.51 13.03 -14.34
CA MET A 311 -21.84 14.44 -14.17
C MET A 311 -20.56 15.26 -14.01
N TYR A 312 -20.54 16.47 -14.58
CA TYR A 312 -19.44 17.40 -14.41
C TYR A 312 -19.83 18.46 -13.36
N PRO A 313 -19.00 18.71 -12.32
CA PRO A 313 -19.29 19.74 -11.34
C PRO A 313 -19.18 21.13 -11.98
N PRO A 314 -20.25 21.94 -11.97
CA PRO A 314 -20.17 23.32 -12.45
C PRO A 314 -19.16 24.10 -11.60
N PRO A 315 -18.12 24.71 -12.20
CA PRO A 315 -17.14 25.47 -11.46
C PRO A 315 -17.70 26.84 -11.06
N TYR A 316 -17.10 27.44 -10.03
CA TYR A 316 -17.36 28.80 -9.57
C TYR A 316 -16.51 29.77 -10.37
N THR A 317 -17.04 30.97 -10.62
CA THR A 317 -16.29 32.04 -11.26
C THR A 317 -16.70 33.41 -10.78
N THR A 318 -15.73 34.34 -10.77
CA THR A 318 -15.97 35.77 -10.57
C THR A 318 -16.29 36.53 -11.86
N ARG A 319 -16.22 35.84 -13.01
CA ARG A 319 -16.53 36.43 -14.30
C ARG A 319 -18.02 36.76 -14.38
N PRO A 320 -18.43 37.91 -14.94
CA PRO A 320 -19.85 38.18 -15.19
C PRO A 320 -20.51 37.10 -16.06
N GLN A 321 -21.76 36.77 -15.72
CA GLN A 321 -22.59 35.84 -16.48
C GLN A 321 -22.85 36.35 -17.90
N LYS A 322 -22.69 35.49 -18.91
CA LYS A 322 -23.06 35.79 -20.30
C LYS A 322 -24.53 35.48 -20.56
N LYS A 323 -25.11 36.09 -21.60
CA LYS A 323 -26.54 35.97 -21.96
C LYS A 323 -27.03 34.52 -22.17
N ASN A 324 -26.14 33.61 -22.57
CA ASN A 324 -26.48 32.21 -22.88
C ASN A 324 -26.07 31.23 -21.76
N GLU A 325 -25.53 31.74 -20.66
CA GLU A 325 -25.08 30.91 -19.53
C GLU A 325 -26.13 30.93 -18.43
N VAL A 326 -26.27 29.83 -17.70
CA VAL A 326 -27.22 29.65 -16.61
C VAL A 326 -26.45 29.41 -15.31
N ASP A 327 -26.73 30.24 -14.30
CA ASP A 327 -26.15 30.09 -12.97
C ASP A 327 -26.51 28.75 -12.33
N GLY A 328 -25.53 28.11 -11.72
CA GLY A 328 -25.63 26.78 -11.12
C GLY A 328 -25.66 25.61 -12.12
N LYS A 329 -25.66 25.88 -13.43
CA LYS A 329 -25.56 24.87 -14.48
C LYS A 329 -24.24 24.94 -15.23
N ASP A 330 -23.93 26.09 -15.82
CA ASP A 330 -22.69 26.30 -16.56
C ASP A 330 -21.55 26.69 -15.61
N TYR A 331 -21.84 27.66 -14.75
CA TYR A 331 -20.97 28.13 -13.67
C TYR A 331 -21.81 28.56 -12.47
N TYR A 332 -21.21 28.60 -11.30
CA TYR A 332 -21.70 29.41 -10.18
C TYR A 332 -21.05 30.79 -10.24
N PHE A 333 -21.83 31.83 -10.50
CA PHE A 333 -21.36 33.20 -10.63
C PHE A 333 -21.35 33.88 -9.27
N VAL A 334 -20.16 34.08 -8.69
CA VAL A 334 -19.97 34.61 -7.33
C VAL A 334 -19.16 35.90 -7.35
N SER A 335 -19.20 36.67 -6.26
CA SER A 335 -18.36 37.87 -6.15
C SER A 335 -16.90 37.52 -5.85
N THR A 336 -16.00 38.46 -6.14
CA THR A 336 -14.57 38.31 -5.80
C THR A 336 -14.36 38.13 -4.30
N GLU A 337 -15.14 38.82 -3.47
CA GLU A 337 -15.08 38.74 -2.01
C GLU A 337 -15.53 37.38 -1.49
N GLU A 338 -16.61 36.82 -2.06
CA GLU A 338 -17.08 35.48 -1.74
C GLU A 338 -16.06 34.42 -2.15
N MET A 339 -15.58 34.44 -3.40
CA MET A 339 -14.55 33.53 -3.88
C MET A 339 -13.30 33.55 -2.98
N THR A 340 -12.83 34.74 -2.60
CA THR A 340 -11.64 34.90 -1.75
C THR A 340 -11.86 34.35 -0.33
N ARG A 341 -13.05 34.56 0.23
CA ARG A 341 -13.43 34.01 1.54
C ARG A 341 -13.39 32.49 1.52
N ASP A 342 -13.99 31.88 0.51
CA ASP A 342 -14.10 30.42 0.39
C ASP A 342 -12.75 29.77 0.08
N ILE A 343 -11.88 30.44 -0.68
CA ILE A 343 -10.47 30.06 -0.85
C ILE A 343 -9.75 30.06 0.51
N SER A 344 -9.92 31.12 1.31
CA SER A 344 -9.29 31.21 2.64
C SER A 344 -9.81 30.18 3.64
N ALA A 345 -11.03 29.68 3.42
CA ALA A 345 -11.64 28.61 4.20
C ALA A 345 -11.27 27.20 3.72
N ASN A 346 -10.44 27.06 2.68
CA ASN A 346 -10.05 25.79 2.05
C ASN A 346 -11.24 24.98 1.49
N GLU A 347 -12.27 25.64 0.95
CA GLU A 347 -13.44 24.96 0.38
C GLU A 347 -13.24 24.50 -1.08
N PHE A 348 -12.21 25.03 -1.74
CA PHE A 348 -11.89 24.72 -3.12
C PHE A 348 -10.96 23.52 -3.24
N LEU A 349 -11.36 22.57 -4.08
CA LEU A 349 -10.50 21.48 -4.54
C LEU A 349 -9.35 22.02 -5.38
N GLU A 350 -9.68 22.92 -6.30
CA GLU A 350 -8.71 23.68 -7.09
C GLU A 350 -9.28 25.05 -7.43
N PHE A 351 -8.39 26.01 -7.63
CA PHE A 351 -8.74 27.35 -8.11
C PHE A 351 -7.56 27.95 -8.89
N GLY A 352 -7.89 28.88 -9.77
CA GLY A 352 -6.92 29.57 -10.61
C GLY A 352 -7.50 30.86 -11.19
N SER A 353 -6.65 31.63 -11.86
CA SER A 353 -7.04 32.87 -12.52
C SER A 353 -6.87 32.76 -14.02
N TYR A 354 -7.88 33.19 -14.78
CA TYR A 354 -7.82 33.25 -16.24
C TYR A 354 -8.44 34.57 -16.73
N GLN A 355 -7.70 35.30 -17.56
CA GLN A 355 -8.11 36.61 -18.10
C GLN A 355 -8.63 37.59 -17.03
N GLY A 356 -7.94 37.65 -15.88
CA GLY A 356 -8.29 38.54 -14.77
C GLY A 356 -9.49 38.11 -13.92
N ASN A 357 -10.12 36.96 -14.21
CA ASN A 357 -11.21 36.40 -13.41
C ASN A 357 -10.74 35.13 -12.70
N MET A 358 -11.30 34.85 -11.53
CA MET A 358 -11.04 33.61 -10.79
C MET A 358 -12.01 32.51 -11.20
N PHE A 359 -11.52 31.28 -11.18
CA PHE A 359 -12.27 30.05 -11.43
C PHE A 359 -11.89 29.02 -10.37
N GLY A 360 -12.80 28.14 -10.00
CA GLY A 360 -12.46 27.02 -9.12
C GLY A 360 -13.58 26.00 -8.96
N THR A 361 -13.22 24.81 -8.48
CA THR A 361 -14.17 23.72 -8.20
C THR A 361 -14.20 23.47 -6.70
N LYS A 362 -15.37 23.58 -6.05
CA LYS A 362 -15.52 23.29 -4.62
C LYS A 362 -15.62 21.79 -4.33
N PHE A 363 -15.13 21.37 -3.17
CA PHE A 363 -15.32 19.99 -2.68
C PHE A 363 -16.81 19.63 -2.53
N GLU A 364 -17.60 20.56 -2.00
CA GLU A 364 -19.04 20.36 -1.78
C GLU A 364 -19.78 20.01 -3.07
N THR A 365 -19.44 20.66 -4.20
CA THR A 365 -20.06 20.37 -5.50
C THR A 365 -19.78 18.94 -5.94
N VAL A 366 -18.56 18.44 -5.73
CA VAL A 366 -18.18 17.06 -6.05
C VAL A 366 -18.93 16.08 -5.14
N GLN A 367 -19.01 16.37 -3.84
CA GLN A 367 -19.76 15.55 -2.87
C GLN A 367 -21.25 15.46 -3.21
N LYS A 368 -21.88 16.56 -3.64
CA LYS A 368 -23.28 16.57 -4.10
C LYS A 368 -23.53 15.65 -5.29
N ILE A 369 -22.55 15.50 -6.20
CA ILE A 369 -22.64 14.54 -7.31
C ILE A 369 -22.59 13.11 -6.79
N HIS A 370 -21.66 12.82 -5.88
CA HIS A 370 -21.54 11.48 -5.28
C HIS A 370 -22.79 11.08 -4.49
N GLN A 371 -23.47 12.02 -3.84
CA GLN A 371 -24.74 11.79 -3.14
C GLN A 371 -25.89 11.40 -4.09
N GLN A 372 -25.78 11.73 -5.38
CA GLN A 372 -26.74 11.33 -6.42
C GLN A 372 -26.39 9.96 -7.05
N ASP A 373 -25.44 9.21 -6.50
CA ASP A 373 -24.89 7.96 -7.05
C ASP A 373 -24.36 8.10 -8.50
N LYS A 374 -23.93 9.32 -8.88
CA LYS A 374 -23.29 9.60 -10.16
C LYS A 374 -21.78 9.72 -10.01
N VAL A 375 -21.07 9.46 -11.11
CA VAL A 375 -19.62 9.60 -11.20
C VAL A 375 -19.27 11.04 -11.55
N ALA A 376 -18.53 11.73 -10.69
CA ALA A 376 -18.03 13.08 -10.97
C ALA A 376 -16.87 13.02 -11.97
N ILE A 377 -16.96 13.76 -13.08
CA ILE A 377 -15.82 13.94 -14.00
C ILE A 377 -15.04 15.18 -13.57
N LEU A 378 -13.75 15.04 -13.31
CA LEU A 378 -12.85 16.11 -12.94
C LEU A 378 -11.81 16.34 -14.04
N ASP A 379 -11.67 17.60 -14.45
CA ASP A 379 -10.75 18.05 -15.51
C ASP A 379 -9.75 19.05 -14.89
N ILE A 380 -8.91 18.51 -14.01
CA ILE A 380 -8.10 19.27 -13.04
C ILE A 380 -6.64 19.41 -13.50
N GLU A 381 -5.88 20.27 -12.83
CA GLU A 381 -4.44 20.36 -13.05
C GLU A 381 -3.67 19.22 -12.33
N PRO A 382 -2.51 18.76 -12.88
CA PRO A 382 -1.80 17.60 -12.33
C PRO A 382 -1.41 17.69 -10.85
N GLN A 383 -1.09 18.90 -10.34
CA GLN A 383 -0.72 19.08 -8.94
C GLN A 383 -1.87 18.77 -7.96
N THR A 384 -3.12 18.86 -8.41
CA THR A 384 -4.32 18.57 -7.62
C THR A 384 -4.49 17.06 -7.36
N LEU A 385 -3.74 16.20 -8.08
CA LEU A 385 -3.79 14.74 -7.93
C LEU A 385 -3.56 14.26 -6.50
N LYS A 386 -2.66 14.93 -5.75
CA LYS A 386 -2.37 14.59 -4.35
C LYS A 386 -3.58 14.80 -3.43
N ILE A 387 -4.43 15.76 -3.79
CA ILE A 387 -5.60 16.15 -3.01
C ILE A 387 -6.78 15.24 -3.34
N VAL A 388 -6.97 14.88 -4.62
CA VAL A 388 -8.10 14.04 -5.03
C VAL A 388 -7.93 12.55 -4.72
N ARG A 389 -6.70 12.08 -4.47
CA ARG A 389 -6.39 10.66 -4.27
C ARG A 389 -6.73 10.16 -2.87
N THR A 390 -8.01 10.20 -2.54
CA THR A 390 -8.56 9.76 -1.25
C THR A 390 -9.58 8.64 -1.44
N ALA A 391 -9.84 7.86 -0.40
CA ALA A 391 -10.92 6.86 -0.41
C ALA A 391 -12.30 7.47 -0.64
N GLU A 392 -12.54 8.68 -0.13
CA GLU A 392 -13.83 9.35 -0.24
C GLU A 392 -14.19 9.62 -1.71
N LEU A 393 -13.22 10.10 -2.48
CA LEU A 393 -13.37 10.39 -3.91
C LEU A 393 -13.19 9.13 -4.76
N SER A 394 -12.39 8.16 -4.29
CA SER A 394 -12.12 6.89 -4.99
C SER A 394 -11.83 7.11 -6.49
N PRO A 395 -10.90 8.02 -6.85
CA PRO A 395 -10.76 8.47 -8.23
C PRO A 395 -10.23 7.35 -9.12
N PHE A 396 -10.65 7.34 -10.38
CA PHE A 396 -9.99 6.65 -11.49
C PHE A 396 -9.28 7.70 -12.33
N ILE A 397 -7.95 7.69 -12.32
CA ILE A 397 -7.11 8.75 -12.89
C ILE A 397 -6.62 8.33 -14.27
N VAL A 398 -7.04 9.09 -15.28
CA VAL A 398 -6.73 8.83 -16.68
C VAL A 398 -5.88 9.94 -17.25
N PHE A 399 -4.70 9.56 -17.72
CA PHE A 399 -3.82 10.44 -18.45
C PHE A 399 -4.11 10.36 -19.95
N ILE A 400 -4.38 11.50 -20.56
CA ILE A 400 -4.61 11.65 -22.00
C ILE A 400 -3.32 12.16 -22.63
N ALA A 401 -2.69 11.29 -23.41
CA ALA A 401 -1.52 11.57 -24.22
C ALA A 401 -1.94 12.11 -25.61
N PRO A 402 -1.11 12.97 -26.23
CA PRO A 402 -1.36 13.47 -27.59
C PRO A 402 -1.26 12.36 -28.62
N THR A 403 -1.94 12.57 -29.76
CA THR A 403 -1.91 11.66 -30.91
C THR A 403 -0.48 11.32 -31.35
N ASP A 404 -0.26 10.05 -31.68
CA ASP A 404 0.95 9.53 -32.30
C ASP A 404 0.85 9.43 -33.84
N LYS A 405 -0.36 9.54 -34.40
CA LYS A 405 -0.66 9.40 -35.83
C LYS A 405 -0.54 10.69 -36.66
N ALA A 406 -0.60 11.87 -36.03
CA ALA A 406 -0.61 13.15 -36.75
C ALA A 406 0.78 13.60 -37.21
N GLU A 407 0.80 14.41 -38.29
CA GLU A 407 2.01 15.04 -38.81
C GLU A 407 2.68 15.96 -37.77
N GLN A 408 4.00 16.00 -37.81
CA GLN A 408 4.83 16.74 -36.86
C GLN A 408 4.74 18.25 -37.11
N THR A 409 3.79 18.91 -36.45
CA THR A 409 3.73 20.37 -36.37
C THR A 409 4.46 20.87 -35.13
N GLU A 410 4.95 22.12 -35.14
CA GLU A 410 5.56 22.74 -33.96
C GLU A 410 4.63 22.72 -32.74
N ALA A 411 3.33 22.96 -32.96
CA ALA A 411 2.31 22.88 -31.92
C ALA A 411 2.20 21.47 -31.33
N LEU A 412 2.21 20.42 -32.17
CA LEU A 412 2.17 19.03 -31.69
C LEU A 412 3.46 18.63 -30.95
N GLN A 413 4.62 19.13 -31.38
CA GLN A 413 5.89 18.90 -30.69
C GLN A 413 5.89 19.52 -29.30
N GLN A 414 5.42 20.77 -29.17
CA GLN A 414 5.28 21.44 -27.89
C GLN A 414 4.28 20.71 -26.99
N LEU A 415 3.13 20.30 -27.54
CA LEU A 415 2.13 19.50 -26.82
C LEU A 415 2.71 18.19 -26.28
N ARG A 416 3.52 17.48 -27.09
CA ARG A 416 4.21 16.25 -26.67
C ARG A 416 5.22 16.50 -25.56
N LYS A 417 5.98 17.59 -25.65
CA LYS A 417 6.94 17.99 -24.61
C LYS A 417 6.23 18.28 -23.28
N ASP A 418 5.14 19.03 -23.32
CA ASP A 418 4.35 19.37 -22.13
C ASP A 418 3.68 18.12 -21.54
N SER A 419 3.15 17.25 -22.40
CA SER A 419 2.59 15.96 -22.02
C SER A 419 3.63 15.05 -21.35
N GLU A 420 4.85 15.00 -21.90
CA GLU A 420 5.93 14.19 -21.33
C GLU A 420 6.40 14.73 -19.98
N SER A 421 6.43 16.06 -19.81
CA SER A 421 6.70 16.70 -18.51
C SER A 421 5.70 16.27 -17.43
N ILE A 422 4.41 16.28 -17.77
CA ILE A 422 3.34 15.80 -16.87
C ILE A 422 3.52 14.31 -16.58
N ARG A 423 3.73 13.48 -17.62
CA ARG A 423 3.89 12.04 -17.47
C ARG A 423 5.08 11.70 -16.58
N SER A 424 6.24 12.29 -16.83
CA SER A 424 7.45 12.06 -16.05
C SER A 424 7.28 12.36 -14.56
N ARG A 425 6.46 13.37 -14.21
CA ARG A 425 6.25 13.78 -12.82
C ARG A 425 5.11 13.03 -12.12
N TYR A 426 4.05 12.67 -12.84
CA TYR A 426 2.79 12.20 -12.25
C TYR A 426 2.37 10.79 -12.69
N ALA A 427 3.15 10.08 -13.50
CA ALA A 427 2.79 8.74 -14.01
C ALA A 427 2.36 7.75 -12.93
N HIS A 428 2.97 7.80 -11.75
CA HIS A 428 2.65 6.93 -10.61
C HIS A 428 1.24 7.12 -10.03
N TYR A 429 0.57 8.22 -10.38
CA TYR A 429 -0.82 8.45 -10.01
C TYR A 429 -1.83 7.88 -11.01
N PHE A 430 -1.42 7.58 -12.24
CA PHE A 430 -2.35 7.22 -13.31
C PHE A 430 -2.80 5.76 -13.16
N ASP A 431 -4.09 5.52 -13.28
CA ASP A 431 -4.65 4.17 -13.44
C ASP A 431 -4.65 3.74 -14.91
N LEU A 432 -4.77 4.71 -15.84
CA LEU A 432 -4.77 4.49 -17.28
C LEU A 432 -4.01 5.61 -18.01
N SER A 433 -3.21 5.24 -19.01
CA SER A 433 -2.65 6.18 -20.00
C SER A 433 -3.24 5.88 -21.37
N LEU A 434 -3.87 6.88 -21.99
CA LEU A 434 -4.62 6.75 -23.23
C LEU A 434 -4.09 7.73 -24.28
N VAL A 435 -3.75 7.24 -25.47
CA VAL A 435 -3.34 8.08 -26.60
C VAL A 435 -4.59 8.55 -27.35
N ASN A 436 -4.82 9.86 -27.40
CA ASN A 436 -6.00 10.40 -28.08
C ASN A 436 -5.77 10.46 -29.61
N ASN A 437 -6.26 9.43 -30.31
CA ASN A 437 -6.23 9.33 -31.78
C ASN A 437 -7.60 9.56 -32.43
N GLY A 438 -8.62 9.85 -31.64
CA GLY A 438 -10.01 9.96 -32.05
C GLY A 438 -10.90 9.90 -30.81
N VAL A 439 -11.92 10.75 -30.76
CA VAL A 439 -12.75 10.89 -29.55
C VAL A 439 -13.55 9.62 -29.28
N GLU A 440 -14.06 8.98 -30.33
CA GLU A 440 -14.86 7.74 -30.24
C GLU A 440 -14.02 6.56 -29.76
N GLU A 441 -12.85 6.32 -30.37
CA GLU A 441 -11.90 5.26 -29.96
C GLU A 441 -11.45 5.47 -28.50
N SER A 442 -11.12 6.72 -28.15
CA SER A 442 -10.70 7.09 -26.80
C SER A 442 -11.82 6.86 -25.77
N LEU A 443 -13.07 7.18 -26.12
CA LEU A 443 -14.22 6.95 -25.25
C LEU A 443 -14.46 5.48 -24.99
N GLN A 444 -14.40 4.65 -26.04
CA GLN A 444 -14.61 3.22 -25.89
C GLN A 444 -13.57 2.62 -24.93
N LEU A 445 -12.28 2.88 -25.17
CA LEU A 445 -11.19 2.40 -24.31
C LEU A 445 -11.32 2.91 -22.87
N LEU A 446 -11.69 4.18 -22.70
CA LEU A 446 -11.91 4.78 -21.39
C LEU A 446 -13.05 4.10 -20.62
N GLN A 447 -14.18 3.85 -21.29
CA GLN A 447 -15.34 3.22 -20.69
C GLN A 447 -15.06 1.78 -20.30
N GLU A 448 -14.46 1.00 -21.19
CA GLU A 448 -14.06 -0.39 -20.94
C GLU A 448 -13.11 -0.47 -19.73
N ALA A 449 -12.08 0.38 -19.68
CA ALA A 449 -11.14 0.42 -18.56
C ALA A 449 -11.80 0.86 -17.24
N PHE A 450 -12.68 1.85 -17.28
CA PHE A 450 -13.41 2.33 -16.10
C PHE A 450 -14.35 1.24 -15.55
N GLU A 451 -15.05 0.52 -16.41
CA GLU A 451 -15.94 -0.58 -16.03
C GLU A 451 -15.17 -1.78 -15.51
N GLN A 452 -14.04 -2.11 -16.13
CA GLN A 452 -13.12 -3.13 -15.62
C GLN A 452 -12.61 -2.76 -14.21
N ALA A 453 -12.24 -1.50 -13.98
CA ALA A 453 -11.79 -1.03 -12.67
C ALA A 453 -12.88 -1.11 -11.60
N CYS A 454 -14.14 -0.97 -11.98
CA CYS A 454 -15.29 -1.10 -11.08
C CYS A 454 -15.71 -2.56 -10.81
N SER A 455 -15.40 -3.48 -11.74
CA SER A 455 -15.88 -4.88 -11.69
C SER A 455 -14.82 -5.89 -11.26
N SER A 456 -13.54 -5.50 -11.25
CA SER A 456 -12.43 -6.37 -10.87
C SER A 456 -11.77 -5.95 -9.55
N PRO A 457 -11.16 -6.89 -8.79
CA PRO A 457 -10.39 -6.54 -7.60
C PRO A 457 -9.25 -5.56 -7.93
N GLN A 458 -9.11 -4.51 -7.11
CA GLN A 458 -8.15 -3.43 -7.35
C GLN A 458 -7.12 -3.35 -6.23
N TRP A 459 -5.87 -3.07 -6.59
CA TRP A 459 -4.88 -2.61 -5.63
C TRP A 459 -5.10 -1.13 -5.35
N VAL A 460 -5.24 -0.76 -4.09
CA VAL A 460 -5.42 0.63 -3.65
C VAL A 460 -4.43 0.96 -2.53
N PRO A 461 -4.12 2.24 -2.31
CA PRO A 461 -3.31 2.65 -1.17
C PRO A 461 -3.90 2.14 0.13
N ILE A 462 -3.05 1.71 1.06
CA ILE A 462 -3.52 1.19 2.35
C ILE A 462 -4.28 2.25 3.15
N SER A 463 -3.97 3.54 2.93
CA SER A 463 -4.67 4.69 3.51
C SER A 463 -6.15 4.80 3.08
N TRP A 464 -6.59 4.01 2.11
CA TRP A 464 -8.00 3.99 1.70
C TRP A 464 -8.88 3.08 2.57
N VAL A 465 -8.27 2.22 3.38
CA VAL A 465 -8.97 1.22 4.20
C VAL A 465 -8.96 1.56 5.69
N TYR A 466 -8.09 2.48 6.11
CA TYR A 466 -7.90 2.87 7.51
C TYR A 466 -8.65 4.12 7.92
#